data_AF-A0A1J3F0Q5-F1
#
_entry.id   AF-A0A1J3F0Q5-F1
#
_cell.length_a   1.000
_cell.length_b   1.000
_cell.length_c   1.000
_cell.angle_alpha   90.00
_cell.angle_beta   90.00
_cell.angle_gamma   90.00
#
_symmetry.space_group_name_H-M   'P 1'
#
loop_
_entity.id
_entity.type
_entity.pdbx_description
1 polymer ?
#
loop_
_entity_poly.entity_id
_entity_poly.type
_entity_poly.pdbx_seq_one_letter_code
_entity_poly.pdbx_strand_id
1 'polypeptide(L)'
;LLSEFLLACPSSVQDLTIKCETAVHVAVKNHQLEAFKILLGWVQRVKREDILDWKDEDGNTVLHIAASMNQTEVMKLLGKSVKVNAKNLDGKSAADILQTYKSPFFPKASRLLRRAKERLFCGSTMTLAS
;
A
#
# COMPACT_ATOMS: atom_id res chain seq x y z
N LEU A 1 -7.20 -6.33 -22.13
CA LEU A 1 -8.22 -6.90 -21.21
C LEU A 1 -8.39 -6.09 -19.92
N LEU A 2 -7.47 -6.08 -18.94
CA LEU A 2 -7.71 -5.34 -17.68
C LEU A 2 -7.89 -3.82 -17.88
N SER A 3 -7.02 -3.18 -18.67
CA SER A 3 -7.13 -1.76 -19.00
C SER A 3 -8.42 -1.40 -19.74
N GLU A 4 -8.88 -2.30 -20.62
CA GLU A 4 -10.10 -2.17 -21.39
C GLU A 4 -11.35 -2.31 -20.51
N PHE A 5 -11.33 -3.26 -19.57
CA PHE A 5 -12.39 -3.40 -18.56
C PHE A 5 -12.51 -2.14 -17.70
N LEU A 6 -11.39 -1.58 -17.24
CA LEU A 6 -11.39 -0.35 -16.45
C LEU A 6 -11.90 0.85 -17.25
N LEU A 7 -11.65 0.91 -18.57
CA LEU A 7 -12.24 1.92 -19.46
C LEU A 7 -13.76 1.77 -19.57
N ALA A 8 -14.25 0.53 -19.69
CA ALA A 8 -15.68 0.24 -19.80
C ALA A 8 -16.42 0.50 -18.46
N CYS A 9 -15.79 0.24 -17.32
CA CYS A 9 -16.37 0.45 -16.00
C CYS A 9 -15.35 1.09 -15.03
N PRO A 10 -15.16 2.42 -15.06
CA PRO A 10 -14.16 3.10 -14.24
C PRO A 10 -14.37 2.96 -12.73
N SER A 11 -15.62 2.84 -12.28
CA SER A 11 -15.98 2.72 -10.87
C SER A 11 -15.61 1.36 -10.27
N SER A 12 -15.43 0.32 -11.09
CA SER A 12 -15.14 -1.05 -10.65
C SER A 12 -13.89 -1.18 -9.78
N VAL A 13 -12.97 -0.22 -9.86
CA VAL A 13 -11.77 -0.18 -9.00
C VAL A 13 -12.09 -0.03 -7.51
N GLN A 14 -13.31 0.43 -7.18
CA GLN A 14 -13.83 0.57 -5.82
C GLN A 14 -14.60 -0.66 -5.34
N ASP A 15 -14.87 -1.63 -6.22
CA ASP A 15 -15.60 -2.82 -5.83
C ASP A 15 -14.78 -3.64 -4.84
N LEU A 16 -15.49 -4.24 -3.90
CA LEU A 16 -14.89 -5.01 -2.82
C LEU A 16 -15.30 -6.47 -2.94
N THR A 17 -14.35 -7.36 -2.63
CA THR A 17 -14.67 -8.76 -2.35
C THR A 17 -15.43 -8.89 -1.03
N ILE A 18 -15.94 -10.09 -0.73
CA ILE A 18 -16.55 -10.39 0.57
C ILE A 18 -15.59 -10.23 1.76
N LYS A 19 -14.28 -10.20 1.51
CA LYS A 19 -13.21 -9.95 2.50
C LYS A 19 -12.83 -8.47 2.59
N CYS A 20 -13.66 -7.58 2.03
CA CYS A 20 -13.40 -6.14 1.92
C CYS A 20 -12.12 -5.80 1.14
N GLU A 21 -11.69 -6.65 0.20
CA GLU A 21 -10.48 -6.41 -0.58
C GLU A 21 -10.80 -5.61 -1.85
N THR A 22 -10.03 -4.56 -2.13
CA THR A 22 -10.03 -3.94 -3.47
C THR A 22 -9.26 -4.81 -4.47
N ALA A 23 -9.45 -4.57 -5.76
CA ALA A 23 -8.64 -5.21 -6.82
C ALA A 23 -7.12 -5.03 -6.61
N VAL A 24 -6.69 -3.92 -5.98
CA VAL A 24 -5.27 -3.68 -5.65
C VAL A 24 -4.77 -4.65 -4.58
N HIS A 25 -5.57 -4.94 -3.54
CA HIS A 25 -5.23 -5.94 -2.53
C HIS A 25 -5.05 -7.32 -3.20
N VAL A 26 -6.00 -7.71 -4.05
CA VAL A 26 -5.97 -9.00 -4.77
C VAL A 26 -4.74 -9.12 -5.66
N ALA A 27 -4.39 -8.09 -6.43
CA ALA A 27 -3.21 -8.11 -7.29
C ALA A 27 -1.91 -8.30 -6.49
N VAL A 28 -1.79 -7.63 -5.34
CA VAL A 28 -0.62 -7.77 -4.46
C VAL A 28 -0.60 -9.14 -3.79
N LYS A 29 -1.72 -9.65 -3.24
CA LYS A 29 -1.80 -11.00 -2.65
C LYS A 29 -1.37 -12.10 -3.62
N ASN A 30 -1.62 -11.91 -4.91
CA ASN A 30 -1.29 -12.88 -5.97
C ASN A 30 0.05 -12.60 -6.68
N HIS A 31 0.89 -11.71 -6.16
CA HIS A 31 2.19 -11.34 -6.74
C HIS A 31 2.12 -10.85 -8.21
N GLN A 32 0.98 -10.26 -8.61
CA GLN A 32 0.75 -9.80 -9.98
C GLN A 32 1.21 -8.34 -10.16
N LEU A 33 2.53 -8.12 -10.27
CA LEU A 33 3.13 -6.79 -10.34
C LEU A 33 2.60 -5.93 -11.51
N GLU A 34 2.42 -6.52 -12.69
CA GLU A 34 1.93 -5.77 -13.86
C GLU A 34 0.46 -5.38 -13.70
N ALA A 35 -0.38 -6.27 -13.17
CA ALA A 35 -1.77 -5.92 -12.84
C ALA A 35 -1.82 -4.81 -11.77
N PHE A 36 -0.97 -4.90 -10.74
CA PHE A 36 -0.82 -3.85 -9.73
C PHE A 36 -0.46 -2.49 -10.34
N LYS A 37 0.51 -2.43 -11.26
CA LYS A 37 0.90 -1.18 -11.94
C LYS A 37 -0.25 -0.58 -12.75
N ILE A 38 -0.99 -1.41 -13.48
CA ILE A 38 -2.16 -0.97 -14.25
C ILE A 38 -3.22 -0.39 -13.31
N LEU A 39 -3.55 -1.10 -12.23
CA LEU A 39 -4.51 -0.65 -11.24
C LEU A 39 -4.07 0.63 -10.55
N LEU A 40 -2.81 0.73 -10.10
CA LEU A 40 -2.28 1.94 -9.46
C LEU A 40 -2.35 3.15 -10.40
N GLY A 41 -1.93 2.99 -11.66
CA GLY A 41 -2.03 4.04 -12.66
C GLY A 41 -3.48 4.46 -12.94
N TRP A 42 -4.41 3.50 -12.92
CA TRP A 42 -5.83 3.79 -13.05
C TRP A 42 -6.38 4.58 -11.86
N VAL A 43 -6.08 4.14 -10.64
CA VAL A 43 -6.47 4.80 -9.38
C VAL A 43 -6.02 6.25 -9.36
N GLN A 44 -4.77 6.52 -9.77
CA GLN A 44 -4.23 7.87 -9.89
C GLN A 44 -4.95 8.67 -10.98
N ARG A 45 -5.21 8.06 -12.13
CA ARG A 45 -5.92 8.69 -13.26
C ARG A 45 -7.33 9.15 -12.85
N VAL A 46 -8.06 8.34 -12.10
CA VAL A 46 -9.43 8.67 -11.67
C VAL A 46 -9.48 9.39 -10.31
N LYS A 47 -8.32 9.76 -9.76
CA LYS A 47 -8.18 10.49 -8.48
C LYS A 47 -8.85 9.80 -7.30
N ARG A 48 -8.65 8.48 -7.19
CA ARG A 48 -9.22 7.63 -6.14
C ARG A 48 -8.16 6.98 -5.27
N GLU A 49 -7.06 7.68 -5.02
CA GLU A 49 -5.96 7.20 -4.18
C GLU A 49 -6.39 6.84 -2.75
N ASP A 50 -7.54 7.36 -2.29
CA ASP A 50 -8.17 7.00 -1.01
C ASP A 50 -8.36 5.48 -0.86
N ILE A 51 -8.60 4.76 -1.96
CA ILE A 51 -8.81 3.30 -1.92
C ILE A 51 -7.55 2.51 -1.54
N LEU A 52 -6.35 3.11 -1.67
CA LEU A 52 -5.10 2.47 -1.27
C LEU A 52 -4.96 2.41 0.26
N ASP A 53 -5.71 3.25 0.98
CA ASP A 53 -5.77 3.26 2.44
C ASP A 53 -6.98 2.48 2.99
N TRP A 54 -7.85 1.96 2.12
CA TRP A 54 -8.94 1.09 2.54
C TRP A 54 -8.38 -0.19 3.15
N LYS A 55 -9.12 -0.75 4.09
CA LYS A 55 -8.72 -1.91 4.86
C LYS A 55 -9.56 -3.13 4.47
N ASP A 56 -8.91 -4.28 4.36
CA ASP A 56 -9.59 -5.57 4.27
C ASP A 56 -10.19 -6.00 5.62
N GLU A 57 -10.80 -7.19 5.67
CA GLU A 57 -11.46 -7.75 6.85
C GLU A 57 -10.56 -7.85 8.09
N ASP A 58 -9.24 -7.99 7.90
CA ASP A 58 -8.23 -8.07 8.97
C ASP A 58 -7.68 -6.67 9.34
N GLY A 59 -8.24 -5.62 8.76
CA GLY A 59 -7.77 -4.25 8.92
C GLY A 59 -6.51 -3.93 8.12
N ASN A 60 -6.06 -4.82 7.21
CA ASN A 60 -4.85 -4.61 6.44
C ASN A 60 -5.12 -3.69 5.25
N THR A 61 -4.27 -2.68 5.08
CA THR A 61 -4.17 -1.95 3.81
C THR A 61 -3.27 -2.71 2.84
N VAL A 62 -3.28 -2.32 1.55
CA VAL A 62 -2.38 -2.88 0.54
C VAL A 62 -0.90 -2.79 0.93
N LEU A 63 -0.50 -1.77 1.71
CA LEU A 63 0.87 -1.64 2.20
C LEU A 63 1.23 -2.72 3.23
N HIS A 64 0.28 -3.13 4.09
CA HIS A 64 0.48 -4.22 5.05
C HIS A 64 0.72 -5.54 4.32
N ILE A 65 -0.09 -5.83 3.29
CA ILE A 65 0.06 -7.03 2.47
C ILE A 65 1.42 -7.02 1.78
N ALA A 66 1.78 -5.92 1.10
CA ALA A 66 3.05 -5.79 0.42
C ALA A 66 4.25 -5.98 1.37
N ALA A 67 4.15 -5.46 2.61
CA ALA A 67 5.15 -5.66 3.65
C ALA A 67 5.24 -7.13 4.10
N SER A 68 4.11 -7.78 4.37
CA SER A 68 4.06 -9.19 4.80
C SER A 68 4.62 -10.15 3.75
N MET A 69 4.47 -9.81 2.47
CA MET A 69 4.96 -10.60 1.33
C MET A 69 6.33 -10.13 0.81
N ASN A 70 6.99 -9.19 1.49
CA ASN A 70 8.26 -8.58 1.09
C ASN A 70 8.28 -8.08 -0.38
N GLN A 71 7.17 -7.52 -0.86
CA GLN A 71 7.09 -6.96 -2.20
C GLN A 71 7.66 -5.53 -2.23
N THR A 72 8.98 -5.43 -2.14
CA THR A 72 9.70 -4.15 -2.06
C THR A 72 9.36 -3.17 -3.17
N GLU A 73 9.13 -3.66 -4.40
CA GLU A 73 8.81 -2.81 -5.53
C GLU A 73 7.41 -2.20 -5.41
N VAL A 74 6.42 -3.00 -5.02
CA VAL A 74 5.06 -2.53 -4.70
C VAL A 74 5.11 -1.48 -3.59
N MET A 75 5.87 -1.72 -2.52
CA MET A 75 6.02 -0.75 -1.43
C MET A 75 6.64 0.58 -1.88
N LYS A 76 7.62 0.57 -2.79
CA LYS A 76 8.19 1.80 -3.35
C LYS A 76 7.15 2.58 -4.14
N LEU A 77 6.37 1.89 -4.97
CA LEU A 77 5.34 2.50 -5.82
C LEU A 77 4.20 3.10 -4.98
N LEU A 78 3.84 2.45 -3.86
CA LEU A 78 2.84 2.95 -2.93
C LEU A 78 3.30 4.12 -2.06
N GLY A 79 4.61 4.21 -1.75
CA GLY A 79 5.12 4.94 -0.58
C GLY A 79 4.82 6.44 -0.48
N LYS A 80 4.31 7.09 -1.52
CA LYS A 80 3.85 8.50 -1.49
C LYS A 80 2.34 8.67 -1.48
N SER A 81 1.59 7.60 -1.72
CA SER A 81 0.14 7.64 -1.96
C SER A 81 -0.66 6.99 -0.83
N VAL A 82 -0.01 6.57 0.26
CA VAL A 82 -0.63 5.81 1.34
C VAL A 82 -0.23 6.30 2.73
N LYS A 83 -1.08 6.06 3.71
CA LYS A 83 -0.81 6.25 5.15
C LYS A 83 0.09 5.15 5.67
N VAL A 84 1.40 5.40 5.66
CA VAL A 84 2.43 4.43 6.09
C VAL A 84 2.33 3.99 7.56
N ASN A 85 1.66 4.77 8.41
CA ASN A 85 1.49 4.51 9.84
C ASN A 85 0.11 3.94 10.20
N ALA A 86 -0.73 3.63 9.20
CA ALA A 86 -2.01 2.95 9.46
C ALA A 86 -1.76 1.63 10.20
N LYS A 87 -2.62 1.29 11.15
CA LYS A 87 -2.56 0.04 11.92
C LYS A 87 -3.69 -0.91 11.51
N ASN A 88 -3.38 -2.18 11.39
CA ASN A 88 -4.37 -3.25 11.21
C ASN A 88 -5.08 -3.61 12.54
N LEU A 89 -5.94 -4.64 12.54
CA LEU A 89 -6.65 -5.07 13.74
C LEU A 89 -5.74 -5.62 14.85
N ASP A 90 -4.54 -6.12 14.49
CA ASP A 90 -3.50 -6.50 15.46
C ASP A 90 -2.76 -5.30 16.07
N GLY A 91 -3.12 -4.07 15.69
CA GLY A 91 -2.43 -2.85 16.12
C GLY A 91 -1.05 -2.65 15.47
N LYS A 92 -0.73 -3.40 14.41
CA LYS A 92 0.55 -3.35 13.69
C LYS A 92 0.45 -2.48 12.45
N SER A 93 1.47 -1.65 12.22
CA SER A 93 1.69 -1.00 10.93
C SER A 93 2.45 -1.92 9.96
N ALA A 94 2.48 -1.55 8.67
CA ALA A 94 3.30 -2.23 7.68
C ALA A 94 4.79 -2.29 8.07
N ALA A 95 5.31 -1.27 8.78
CA ALA A 95 6.68 -1.27 9.28
C ALA A 95 6.87 -2.27 10.43
N ASP A 96 5.88 -2.42 11.30
CA ASP A 96 5.92 -3.37 12.43
C ASP A 96 5.87 -4.82 11.91
N ILE A 97 5.09 -5.08 10.85
CA ILE A 97 5.06 -6.39 10.18
C ILE A 97 6.46 -6.80 9.72
N LEU A 98 7.22 -5.89 9.08
CA LEU A 98 8.60 -6.19 8.63
C LEU A 98 9.57 -6.45 9.78
N GLN A 99 9.36 -5.84 10.94
CA GLN A 99 10.22 -6.03 12.11
C GLN A 99 9.91 -7.33 12.86
N THR A 100 8.64 -7.77 12.82
CA THR A 100 8.22 -9.02 13.47
C THR A 100 8.90 -10.23 12.81
N TYR A 101 9.13 -10.17 11.49
CA TYR A 101 9.96 -11.13 10.77
C TYR A 101 11.44 -10.72 10.83
N LYS A 102 12.10 -10.86 12.00
CA LYS A 102 13.58 -10.93 12.11
C LYS A 102 14.15 -12.20 11.44
N SER A 103 13.57 -12.64 10.32
CA SER A 103 14.17 -13.64 9.45
C SER A 103 15.21 -12.93 8.56
N PRO A 104 16.42 -13.46 8.40
CA PRO A 104 17.51 -12.84 7.62
C PRO A 104 17.19 -12.65 6.12
N PHE A 105 15.97 -12.97 5.68
CA PHE A 105 15.57 -12.99 4.29
C PHE A 105 15.32 -11.62 3.65
N PHE A 106 14.95 -10.56 4.40
CA PHE A 106 14.30 -9.39 3.79
C PHE A 106 14.82 -7.98 4.19
N PRO A 107 16.13 -7.69 4.05
CA PRO A 107 16.76 -6.42 4.50
C PRO A 107 16.45 -5.19 3.62
N LYS A 108 15.80 -5.35 2.46
CA LYS A 108 15.49 -4.23 1.54
C LYS A 108 14.17 -3.54 1.89
N ALA A 109 13.12 -4.29 2.24
CA ALA A 109 11.80 -3.73 2.60
C ALA A 109 11.86 -2.89 3.87
N SER A 110 12.54 -3.39 4.91
CA SER A 110 12.69 -2.71 6.20
C SER A 110 13.34 -1.32 6.07
N ARG A 111 14.33 -1.17 5.19
CA ARG A 111 14.99 0.12 4.91
C ARG A 111 14.09 1.15 4.23
N LEU A 112 13.16 0.72 3.38
CA LEU A 112 12.28 1.63 2.63
C LEU A 112 11.28 2.34 3.55
N LEU A 113 10.61 1.59 4.43
CA LEU A 113 9.65 2.19 5.36
C LEU A 113 10.33 3.00 6.47
N ARG A 114 11.53 2.59 6.91
CA ARG A 114 12.32 3.43 7.84
C ARG A 114 12.61 4.81 7.25
N ARG A 115 13.04 4.88 5.99
CA ARG A 115 13.26 6.16 5.28
C ARG A 115 11.97 6.95 5.09
N ALA A 116 10.85 6.30 4.79
CA ALA A 116 9.55 6.98 4.67
C ALA A 116 9.12 7.59 6.01
N LYS A 117 9.32 6.88 7.12
CA LYS A 117 9.05 7.36 8.48
C LYS A 117 9.94 8.56 8.85
N GLU A 118 11.24 8.47 8.59
CA GLU A 118 12.20 9.58 8.83
C GLU A 118 11.81 10.87 8.08
N ARG A 119 11.32 10.74 6.83
CA ARG A 119 10.87 11.91 6.04
C ARG A 119 9.63 12.60 6.61
N LEU A 120 8.68 11.84 7.16
CA LEU A 120 7.49 12.39 7.81
C LEU A 120 7.84 13.17 9.09
N PHE A 121 8.82 12.67 9.85
CA PHE A 121 9.31 13.36 11.04
C PHE A 121 10.06 14.66 10.69
N CYS A 122 10.90 14.65 9.66
CA CYS A 122 11.66 15.84 9.25
C CYS A 122 10.77 16.95 8.64
N GLY A 123 9.62 16.60 8.06
CA GLY A 123 8.65 17.58 7.53
C GLY A 123 7.84 18.32 8.60
N SER A 124 7.84 17.86 9.85
CA SER A 124 7.03 18.45 10.94
C SER A 124 7.76 19.53 11.75
N THR A 125 9.05 19.79 11.47
CA THR A 125 9.89 20.72 12.25
C THR A 125 10.26 22.04 11.54
N MET A 126 9.67 22.36 10.39
CA MET A 126 9.94 23.62 9.68
C MET A 126 8.73 24.56 9.61
N THR A 127 8.20 24.97 10.76
CA THR A 127 7.53 26.28 10.87
C THR A 127 7.55 26.74 12.32
N LEU A 128 8.60 27.46 12.69
CA LEU A 128 8.59 28.52 13.69
C LEU A 128 9.94 29.25 13.55
N ALA A 129 9.97 30.26 12.70
CA ALA A 129 10.93 31.34 12.78
C ALA A 129 10.19 32.62 12.36
N SER A 130 9.94 33.41 13.41
CA SER A 130 9.57 34.83 13.51
C SER A 130 9.69 35.70 12.27
#